data_AF-A0A5K0ZG66-F1
#
_entry.id   AF-A0A5K0ZG66-F1
#
_cell.length_a   1.000
_cell.length_b   1.000
_cell.length_c   1.000
_cell.angle_alpha   90.00
_cell.angle_beta   90.00
_cell.angle_gamma   90.00
#
_symmetry.space_group_name_H-M   'P 1'
#
loop_
_entity.id
_entity.type
_entity.pdbx_description
1 polymer ?
#
loop_
_entity_poly.entity_id
_entity_poly.type
_entity_poly.pdbx_seq_one_letter_code
_entity_poly.pdbx_strand_id
1 'polypeptide(L)' 'HSMEEAEVLCERLGIFVDGALQCIGNPKE' A
#
# COMPACT_ATOMS: atom_id res chain seq x y z
N HIS A 1 3.25 -12.38 -3.07
CA HIS A 1 3.94 -12.09 -4.35
C HIS A 1 3.84 -10.61 -4.74
N SER A 2 2.71 -10.07 -5.23
CA SER A 2 2.66 -8.64 -5.65
C SER A 2 2.72 -7.62 -4.52
N MET A 3 2.35 -7.99 -3.28
CA MET A 3 2.50 -7.11 -2.12
C MET A 3 3.98 -6.96 -1.70
N GLU A 4 4.75 -8.05 -1.61
CA GLU A 4 6.19 -7.98 -1.27
C GLU A 4 7.00 -7.12 -2.24
N GLU A 5 6.73 -7.21 -3.55
CA GLU A 5 7.38 -6.34 -4.53
C GLU A 5 6.98 -4.87 -4.33
N ALA A 6 5.71 -4.60 -4.04
CA ALA A 6 5.22 -3.26 -3.73
C ALA A 6 5.82 -2.70 -2.43
N GLU A 7 6.09 -3.54 -1.42
CA GLU A 7 6.75 -3.13 -0.17
C GLU A 7 8.23 -2.74 -0.36
N VAL A 8 8.88 -3.33 -1.37
CA VAL A 8 10.26 -3.00 -1.74
C VAL A 8 10.34 -1.75 -2.61
N LEU A 9 9.43 -1.63 -3.60
CA LEU A 9 9.46 -0.56 -4.60
C LEU A 9 8.78 0.72 -4.14
N CYS A 10 7.72 0.63 -3.33
CA CYS A 10 6.93 1.79 -2.91
C CYS A 10 7.27 2.19 -1.48
N GLU A 11 7.54 3.48 -1.27
CA GLU A 11 7.75 4.05 0.06
C GLU A 11 6.43 4.24 0.84
N ARG A 12 5.30 4.36 0.11
CA ARG A 12 3.96 4.56 0.66
C ARG A 12 2.95 3.69 -0.08
N LEU A 13 2.04 3.07 0.66
CA LEU A 13 0.91 2.29 0.14
C LEU A 13 -0.42 2.90 0.57
N GLY A 14 -1.40 2.85 -0.34
CA GLY A 14 -2.79 3.22 -0.07
C GLY A 14 -3.71 2.00 -0.19
N ILE A 15 -4.67 1.86 0.73
CA ILE A 15 -5.69 0.82 0.67
C ILE A 15 -6.98 1.43 0.13
N PHE A 16 -7.49 0.85 -0.95
CA PHE A 16 -8.79 1.19 -1.51
C PHE A 16 -9.80 0.07 -1.23
N VAL A 17 -11.00 0.45 -0.81
CA VAL A 17 -12.14 -0.47 -0.62
C VAL A 17 -13.35 0.18 -1.28
N ASP A 18 -14.08 -0.59 -2.10
CA ASP A 18 -15.26 -0.12 -2.84
C ASP A 18 -15.02 1.16 -3.67
N GLY A 19 -13.82 1.30 -4.24
CA GLY A 19 -13.44 2.45 -5.07
C GLY A 19 -13.07 3.72 -4.28
N ALA A 20 -13.05 3.66 -2.95
CA ALA A 20 -12.65 4.77 -2.09
C ALA A 20 -11.35 4.47 -1.33
N LEU A 21 -10.49 5.49 -1.20
CA LEU A 21 -9.26 5.40 -0.41
C LEU A 21 -9.59 5.40 1.09
N GLN A 22 -9.21 4.34 1.78
CA GLN A 22 -9.47 4.16 3.22
C GLN A 22 -8.30 4.62 4.08
N CYS A 23 -7.07 4.22 3.72
CA CYS A 23 -5.88 4.59 4.48
C CYS A 23 -4.65 4.69 3.57
N ILE A 24 -3.69 5.51 3.99
CA ILE A 24 -2.36 5.60 3.39
C ILE A 24 -1.36 5.43 4.52
N GLY A 25 -0.37 4.56 4.33
CA GLY A 25 0.70 4.32 5.29
C GLY A 25 1.99 3.90 4.61
N ASN A 26 3.07 3.83 5.37
CA ASN A 26 4.33 3.28 4.89
C ASN A 26 4.32 1.77 5.16
N PRO A 27 4.65 0.92 4.18
CA PRO A 27 4.70 -0.53 4.40
C PRO A 27 5.78 -0.97 5.41
N LYS A 28 6.70 -0.07 5.77
CA LYS A 28 7.85 -0.35 6.64
C LYS A 28 7.69 0.16 8.09
N GLU A 29 6.53 0.70 8.45
CA GLU A 29 6.21 1.09 9.84
C GLU A 29 5.46 0.00 10.61
#